data_AF-A0A9W8GUB9-F1
#
_entry.id   AF-A0A9W8GUB9-F1
#
_cell.length_a   1.000
_cell.length_b   1.000
_cell.length_c   1.000
_cell.angle_alpha   90.00
_cell.angle_beta   90.00
_cell.angle_gamma   90.00
#
_symmetry.space_group_name_H-M   'P 1'
#
loop_
_entity.id
_entity.type
_entity.pdbx_description
1 polymer ?
#
loop_
_entity_poly.entity_id
_entity_poly.type
_entity_poly.pdbx_seq_one_letter_code
_entity_poly.pdbx_strand_id
1 'polypeptide(L)'
;MALVRRVKEMAPAVSVIYQDGRDADYKSLEDYDSHAISLISQLYRIVKTTVVSWCNLQLVMNPDLAPIGNLTSIDCALGWLGYHILALARLNAPTLQTFSISSRFDIGICGLIRDPFGNKYVDYPCLRSLTMNNAGVPAILQRSTFEGVVPFPSLQRLAILSHYPYVDDVLFRGNRATLEILNIALYPETVAMLRKYDVFTPTSHPKLRVCTCSFMEDGPSAFNAASSYLKFALSIAPAASMRVFPGLSEFRETVQPALSILEDYTGIQVLSLPHVHLSLWKAIVLIKALPVLSDLHTWAPILGAIPQGGSEAGLPEHVRSTHSPMGKRFRCWHFECTQLDDLGGVARCMLLLALACPNFDYAAVDKDYRMPFMDEIRQQIAEPWFNLYAPRLQRLLFTDFIE
;
A
#
# COMPACT_ATOMS: atom_id res chain seq x y z
N MET A 1 19.37 -26.43 13.12
CA MET A 1 18.69 -25.98 14.36
C MET A 1 19.64 -25.33 15.38
N ALA A 2 20.87 -25.83 15.60
CA ALA A 2 21.83 -25.23 16.56
C ALA A 2 22.22 -23.76 16.25
N LEU A 3 22.28 -23.38 14.97
CA LEU A 3 22.63 -22.01 14.54
C LEU A 3 21.53 -20.98 14.84
N VAL A 4 20.27 -21.33 14.57
CA VAL A 4 19.09 -20.50 14.87
C VAL A 4 18.94 -20.30 16.38
N ARG A 5 19.29 -21.33 17.16
CA ARG A 5 19.32 -21.27 18.62
C ARG A 5 20.39 -20.30 19.13
N ARG A 6 21.61 -20.36 18.59
CA ARG A 6 22.70 -19.41 18.92
C ARG A 6 22.38 -17.96 18.55
N VAL A 7 21.75 -17.72 17.39
CA VAL A 7 21.35 -16.36 16.99
C VAL A 7 20.26 -15.81 17.91
N LYS A 8 19.30 -16.65 18.33
CA LYS A 8 18.29 -16.27 19.34
C LYS A 8 18.87 -16.04 20.73
N GLU A 9 19.93 -16.75 21.10
CA GLU A 9 20.64 -16.60 22.38
C GLU A 9 21.51 -15.33 22.42
N MET A 10 21.98 -14.83 21.27
CA MET A 10 22.79 -13.61 21.19
C MET A 10 21.99 -12.31 21.04
N ALA A 11 20.74 -12.38 20.55
CA ALA A 11 19.87 -11.21 20.36
C ALA A 11 19.60 -10.38 21.65
N PRO A 12 19.42 -10.98 22.84
CA PRO A 12 19.26 -10.23 24.09
C PRO A 12 20.53 -9.51 24.53
N ALA A 13 21.71 -10.11 24.30
CA ALA A 13 22.99 -9.50 24.66
C ALA A 13 23.28 -8.23 23.83
N VAL A 14 22.77 -8.17 22.60
CA VAL A 14 22.87 -6.98 21.73
C VAL A 14 21.81 -5.93 22.09
N SER A 15 20.62 -6.32 22.55
CA SER A 15 19.57 -5.37 22.96
C SER A 15 19.87 -4.69 24.30
N VAL A 16 20.60 -5.37 25.20
CA VAL A 16 20.99 -4.82 26.51
C VAL A 16 22.01 -3.68 26.37
N ILE A 17 22.88 -3.71 25.37
CA ILE A 17 23.91 -2.67 25.14
C ILE A 17 23.28 -1.32 24.73
N TYR A 18 22.07 -1.32 24.17
CA TYR A 18 21.40 -0.10 23.69
C TYR A 18 20.43 0.54 24.70
N GLN A 19 20.05 -0.14 25.78
CA GLN A 19 19.13 0.43 26.77
C GLN A 19 19.83 1.28 27.85
N ASP A 20 21.14 1.08 28.07
CA ASP A 20 21.94 1.87 29.04
C ASP A 20 22.65 3.10 28.42
N GLY A 21 22.44 3.38 27.13
CA GLY A 21 23.15 4.43 26.39
C GLY A 21 22.72 5.89 26.65
N ARG A 22 22.11 6.22 27.80
CA ARG A 22 21.75 7.61 28.13
C ARG A 22 22.76 8.36 28.98
N ASP A 23 23.75 7.71 29.61
CA ASP A 23 24.66 8.39 30.56
C ASP A 23 26.13 7.90 30.55
N ALA A 24 26.62 7.28 29.48
CA ALA A 24 28.02 6.84 29.41
C ALA A 24 28.88 7.77 28.56
N ASP A 25 29.82 8.47 29.21
CA ASP A 25 30.93 9.21 28.60
C ASP A 25 31.59 8.40 27.48
N TYR A 26 31.58 8.97 26.26
CA TYR A 26 32.14 8.40 25.04
C TYR A 26 33.66 8.23 25.14
N LYS A 27 34.13 7.07 25.59
CA LYS A 27 35.50 6.60 25.34
C LYS A 27 35.56 5.94 23.96
N SER A 28 36.19 6.67 23.02
CA SER A 28 36.67 6.29 21.68
C SER A 28 35.85 5.28 20.88
N LEU A 29 35.11 5.78 19.88
CA LEU A 29 34.43 5.00 18.84
C LEU A 29 35.31 3.94 18.15
N GLU A 30 36.64 4.11 18.14
CA GLU A 30 37.59 3.26 17.40
C GLU A 30 37.65 1.80 17.88
N ASP A 31 37.45 1.53 19.18
CA ASP A 31 37.50 0.16 19.71
C ASP A 31 36.21 -0.63 19.43
N TYR A 32 35.06 0.05 19.38
CA TYR A 32 33.77 -0.53 19.02
C TYR A 32 33.74 -0.98 17.56
N ASP A 33 34.35 -0.20 16.66
CA ASP A 33 34.45 -0.55 15.25
C ASP A 33 35.23 -1.85 15.04
N SER A 34 36.37 -2.06 15.72
CA SER A 34 37.21 -3.25 15.50
C SER A 34 36.51 -4.58 15.83
N HIS A 35 35.74 -4.63 16.92
CA HIS A 35 35.00 -5.83 17.35
C HIS A 35 33.74 -6.07 16.52
N ALA A 36 33.00 -5.00 16.18
CA ALA A 36 31.87 -5.09 15.28
C ALA A 36 32.31 -5.59 13.89
N ILE A 37 33.40 -5.06 13.35
CA ILE A 37 34.01 -5.50 12.08
C ILE A 37 34.39 -6.97 12.10
N SER A 38 35.01 -7.44 13.18
CA SER A 38 35.40 -8.85 13.34
C SER A 38 34.18 -9.76 13.40
N LEU A 39 33.17 -9.40 14.20
CA LEU A 39 31.92 -10.15 14.34
C LEU A 39 31.14 -10.20 13.02
N ILE A 40 31.12 -9.08 12.30
CA ILE A 40 30.50 -8.95 10.97
C ILE A 40 31.22 -9.77 9.94
N SER A 41 32.54 -9.72 9.91
CA SER A 41 33.36 -10.52 8.98
C SER A 41 33.20 -12.03 9.26
N GLN A 42 33.05 -12.40 10.54
CA GLN A 42 32.75 -13.78 10.94
C GLN A 42 31.31 -14.17 10.57
N LEU A 43 30.32 -13.30 10.79
CA LEU A 43 28.96 -13.49 10.31
C LEU A 43 28.93 -13.62 8.79
N TYR A 44 29.66 -12.79 8.04
CA TYR A 44 29.78 -12.84 6.59
C TYR A 44 30.37 -14.18 6.10
N ARG A 45 31.35 -14.73 6.83
CA ARG A 45 31.91 -16.08 6.56
C ARG A 45 30.95 -17.22 6.90
N ILE A 46 30.05 -17.03 7.87
CA ILE A 46 29.12 -18.07 8.36
C ILE A 46 27.77 -18.03 7.62
N VAL A 47 27.37 -16.85 7.14
CA VAL A 47 26.06 -16.58 6.51
C VAL A 47 26.13 -16.98 5.03
N LYS A 48 26.02 -18.29 4.77
CA LYS A 48 25.59 -18.85 3.46
C LYS A 48 24.06 -18.79 3.31
N THR A 49 23.41 -17.74 3.81
CA THR A 49 21.93 -17.68 3.79
C THR A 49 21.45 -16.91 2.58
N THR A 50 20.33 -17.37 2.02
CA THR A 50 19.61 -16.78 0.90
C THR A 50 19.00 -15.41 1.24
N VAL A 51 18.86 -15.09 2.54
CA VAL A 51 18.16 -13.92 3.07
C VAL A 51 18.98 -13.24 4.18
N VAL A 52 19.04 -11.91 4.12
CA VAL A 52 19.67 -10.99 5.08
C VAL A 52 18.58 -10.00 5.52
N SER A 53 18.09 -10.11 6.76
CA SER A 53 17.16 -9.15 7.39
C SER A 53 17.85 -8.53 8.61
N TRP A 54 18.19 -7.23 8.55
CA TRP A 54 19.14 -6.60 9.47
C TRP A 54 18.54 -5.36 10.14
N CYS A 55 18.59 -5.33 11.47
CA CYS A 55 18.48 -4.11 12.27
C CYS A 55 19.87 -3.75 12.82
N ASN A 56 20.37 -2.56 12.49
CA ASN A 56 21.51 -1.89 13.15
C ASN A 56 22.82 -2.67 13.26
N LEU A 57 23.32 -3.23 12.17
CA LEU A 57 24.67 -3.80 12.14
C LEU A 57 25.63 -2.87 11.41
N GLN A 58 26.71 -2.48 12.10
CA GLN A 58 27.72 -1.57 11.58
C GLN A 58 28.66 -2.25 10.58
N LEU A 59 28.20 -2.51 9.35
CA LEU A 59 29.08 -2.98 8.28
C LEU A 59 30.09 -1.88 7.92
N VAL A 60 31.27 -1.91 8.53
CA VAL A 60 32.44 -1.26 7.93
C VAL A 60 32.85 -2.17 6.79
N MET A 61 32.52 -1.76 5.57
CA MET A 61 32.85 -2.57 4.42
C MET A 61 34.34 -2.52 4.16
N ASN A 62 34.96 -3.70 4.14
CA ASN A 62 36.25 -3.87 3.52
C ASN A 62 36.11 -3.60 2.01
N PRO A 63 36.92 -2.70 1.40
CA PRO A 63 36.90 -2.47 -0.05
C PRO A 63 37.14 -3.75 -0.88
N ASP A 64 37.69 -4.81 -0.27
CA ASP A 64 37.95 -6.11 -0.89
C ASP A 64 36.78 -7.12 -0.76
N LEU A 65 35.56 -6.67 -0.45
CA LEU A 65 34.40 -7.55 -0.33
C LEU A 65 34.06 -8.20 -1.68
N ALA A 66 34.29 -9.51 -1.77
CA ALA A 66 33.82 -10.33 -2.87
C ALA A 66 32.27 -10.47 -2.84
N PRO A 67 31.60 -10.62 -3.99
CA PRO A 67 30.17 -10.92 -4.05
C PRO A 67 29.80 -12.13 -3.18
N ILE A 68 28.68 -12.05 -2.47
CA ILE A 68 28.08 -13.20 -1.80
C ILE A 68 27.28 -13.96 -2.86
N GLY A 69 27.92 -14.91 -3.54
CA GLY A 69 27.38 -15.55 -4.75
C GLY A 69 25.98 -16.21 -4.66
N ASN A 70 25.37 -16.30 -3.47
CA ASN A 70 24.02 -16.82 -3.25
C ASN A 70 23.07 -15.83 -2.54
N LEU A 71 23.43 -14.54 -2.43
CA LEU A 71 22.57 -13.56 -1.78
C LEU A 71 21.39 -13.20 -2.71
N THR A 72 20.19 -13.56 -2.28
CA THR A 72 18.95 -13.33 -3.06
C THR A 72 18.02 -12.30 -2.44
N SER A 73 18.18 -11.97 -1.16
CA SER A 73 17.29 -11.02 -0.49
C SER A 73 18.04 -10.18 0.53
N ILE A 74 17.81 -8.86 0.48
CA ILE A 74 18.24 -7.89 1.49
C ILE A 74 17.01 -7.13 1.97
N ASP A 75 16.82 -7.05 3.28
CA ASP A 75 15.83 -6.22 3.94
C ASP A 75 16.49 -5.46 5.10
N CYS A 76 16.46 -4.13 5.03
CA CYS A 76 17.24 -3.29 5.93
C CYS A 76 16.54 -1.96 6.25
N ALA A 77 16.70 -1.53 7.49
CA ALA A 77 16.49 -0.15 7.91
C ALA A 77 17.84 0.56 7.98
N LEU A 78 17.97 1.69 7.31
CA LEU A 78 19.20 2.43 7.14
C LEU A 78 19.26 3.59 8.12
N GLY A 79 20.29 3.53 8.96
CA GLY A 79 20.87 4.70 9.61
C GLY A 79 21.96 5.31 8.73
N TRP A 80 23.01 5.83 9.36
CA TRP A 80 24.12 6.52 8.67
C TRP A 80 24.96 5.64 7.73
N LEU A 81 24.72 4.33 7.71
CA LEU A 81 25.47 3.36 6.90
C LEU A 81 24.81 3.02 5.56
N GLY A 82 23.89 3.85 5.08
CA GLY A 82 23.15 3.59 3.84
C GLY A 82 24.02 3.23 2.64
N TYR A 83 25.16 3.91 2.46
CA TYR A 83 26.08 3.68 1.36
C TYR A 83 26.66 2.26 1.31
N HIS A 84 26.92 1.65 2.47
CA HIS A 84 27.46 0.30 2.57
C HIS A 84 26.47 -0.75 2.10
N ILE A 85 25.19 -0.62 2.48
CA ILE A 85 24.16 -1.54 2.04
C ILE A 85 23.87 -1.40 0.55
N LEU A 86 23.88 -0.17 0.02
CA LEU A 86 23.76 0.04 -1.43
C LEU A 86 24.94 -0.57 -2.19
N ALA A 87 26.16 -0.47 -1.66
CA ALA A 87 27.32 -1.12 -2.25
C ALA A 87 27.23 -2.66 -2.19
N LEU A 88 26.76 -3.24 -1.08
CA LEU A 88 26.49 -4.66 -0.97
C LEU A 88 25.41 -5.12 -1.97
N ALA A 89 24.33 -4.36 -2.12
CA ALA A 89 23.28 -4.65 -3.09
C ALA A 89 23.83 -4.67 -4.52
N ARG A 90 24.66 -3.69 -4.88
CA ARG A 90 25.32 -3.61 -6.20
C ARG A 90 26.27 -4.78 -6.45
N LEU A 91 27.07 -5.17 -5.45
CA LEU A 91 27.96 -6.34 -5.55
C LEU A 91 27.20 -7.65 -5.81
N ASN A 92 25.95 -7.73 -5.34
CA ASN A 92 25.10 -8.91 -5.46
C ASN A 92 23.97 -8.75 -6.50
N ALA A 93 24.03 -7.71 -7.34
CA ALA A 93 22.98 -7.40 -8.31
C ALA A 93 22.62 -8.59 -9.25
N PRO A 94 23.57 -9.45 -9.70
CA PRO A 94 23.24 -10.59 -10.54
C PRO A 94 22.34 -11.64 -9.89
N THR A 95 22.37 -11.77 -8.56
CA THR A 95 21.65 -12.82 -7.81
C THR A 95 20.51 -12.28 -6.96
N LEU A 96 20.48 -10.97 -6.70
CA LEU A 96 19.50 -10.33 -5.84
C LEU A 96 18.10 -10.38 -6.48
N GLN A 97 17.13 -10.93 -5.74
CA GLN A 97 15.73 -11.08 -6.14
C GLN A 97 14.80 -10.15 -5.37
N THR A 98 15.12 -9.85 -4.12
CA THR A 98 14.34 -8.98 -3.24
C THR A 98 15.24 -7.93 -2.60
N PHE A 99 14.85 -6.67 -2.68
CA PHE A 99 15.53 -5.56 -2.02
C PHE A 99 14.51 -4.68 -1.31
N SER A 100 14.61 -4.60 0.02
CA SER A 100 13.79 -3.76 0.86
C SER A 100 14.68 -2.82 1.67
N ILE A 101 14.36 -1.54 1.58
CA ILE A 101 15.15 -0.46 2.16
C ILE A 101 14.21 0.57 2.78
N SER A 102 14.36 0.78 4.08
CA SER A 102 13.72 1.89 4.79
C SER A 102 14.80 2.82 5.32
N SER A 103 14.67 4.12 5.15
CA SER A 103 15.64 5.10 5.63
C SER A 103 14.92 6.32 6.19
N ARG A 104 15.41 6.84 7.32
CA ARG A 104 14.98 8.15 7.83
C ARG A 104 15.75 9.31 7.22
N PHE A 105 16.85 9.03 6.53
CA PHE A 105 17.75 10.02 5.94
C PHE A 105 17.76 9.90 4.41
N ASP A 106 18.00 11.00 3.72
CA ASP A 106 18.34 10.95 2.29
C ASP A 106 19.76 10.40 2.11
N ILE A 107 19.84 9.08 2.09
CA ILE A 107 21.07 8.30 1.98
C ILE A 107 21.55 8.17 0.52
N GLY A 108 20.99 8.96 -0.41
CA GLY A 108 21.29 8.81 -1.82
C GLY A 108 20.89 7.42 -2.32
N ILE A 109 19.63 7.02 -2.09
CA ILE A 109 19.07 5.76 -2.62
C ILE A 109 19.24 5.65 -4.15
N CYS A 110 19.46 6.77 -4.80
CA CYS A 110 19.88 6.86 -6.18
C CYS A 110 21.18 6.10 -6.50
N GLY A 111 22.06 5.95 -5.51
CA GLY A 111 23.26 5.11 -5.53
C GLY A 111 22.97 3.61 -5.60
N LEU A 112 21.69 3.19 -5.57
CA LEU A 112 21.30 1.82 -5.91
C LEU A 112 21.60 1.49 -7.38
N ILE A 113 21.33 2.44 -8.28
CA ILE A 113 21.44 2.25 -9.73
C ILE A 113 22.67 2.92 -10.34
N ARG A 114 23.34 3.80 -9.60
CA ARG A 114 24.60 4.44 -10.00
C ARG A 114 25.72 3.99 -9.08
N ASP A 115 26.92 3.81 -9.62
CA ASP A 115 28.12 3.72 -8.79
C ASP A 115 28.33 5.03 -7.98
N PRO A 116 29.15 5.04 -6.91
CA PRO A 116 29.37 6.25 -6.10
C PRO A 116 30.00 7.41 -6.88
N PHE A 117 30.62 7.11 -8.04
CA PHE A 117 31.31 8.08 -8.89
C PHE A 117 30.43 8.57 -10.05
N GLY A 118 29.18 8.09 -10.16
CA GLY A 118 28.24 8.41 -11.23
C GLY A 118 28.58 7.85 -12.61
N ASN A 119 29.61 7.00 -12.75
CA ASN A 119 30.19 6.62 -14.04
C ASN A 119 29.57 5.37 -14.66
N LYS A 120 28.99 4.49 -13.83
CA LYS A 120 28.42 3.21 -14.27
C LYS A 120 27.03 2.99 -13.68
N TYR A 121 26.14 2.43 -14.50
CA TYR A 121 24.87 1.89 -14.04
C TYR A 121 24.99 0.44 -13.58
N VAL A 122 24.18 0.11 -12.59
CA VAL A 122 24.02 -1.26 -12.12
C VAL A 122 22.67 -1.80 -12.56
N ASP A 123 22.70 -2.93 -13.26
CA ASP A 123 21.53 -3.71 -13.62
C ASP A 123 21.30 -4.83 -12.61
N TYR A 124 20.03 -5.04 -12.26
CA TYR A 124 19.57 -6.07 -11.35
C TYR A 124 18.71 -7.07 -12.12
N PRO A 125 19.32 -7.96 -12.92
CA PRO A 125 18.59 -8.83 -13.85
C PRO A 125 17.63 -9.80 -13.16
N CYS A 126 17.89 -10.13 -11.89
CA CYS A 126 17.09 -11.08 -11.12
C CYS A 126 16.11 -10.42 -10.13
N LEU A 127 16.12 -9.09 -9.97
CA LEU A 127 15.34 -8.41 -8.95
C LEU A 127 13.86 -8.38 -9.34
N ARG A 128 13.04 -9.06 -8.54
CA ARG A 128 11.58 -9.18 -8.71
C ARG A 128 10.80 -8.28 -7.77
N SER A 129 11.36 -7.95 -6.60
CA SER A 129 10.69 -7.15 -5.59
C SER A 129 11.60 -6.04 -5.06
N LEU A 130 11.15 -4.79 -5.22
CA LEU A 130 11.83 -3.60 -4.72
C LEU A 130 10.88 -2.83 -3.80
N THR A 131 11.28 -2.60 -2.55
CA THR A 131 10.53 -1.80 -1.58
C THR A 131 11.41 -0.68 -1.05
N MET A 132 10.94 0.56 -1.15
CA MET A 132 11.66 1.75 -0.73
C MET A 132 10.75 2.60 0.16
N ASN A 133 11.21 2.88 1.37
CA ASN A 133 10.55 3.76 2.31
C ASN A 133 11.57 4.78 2.85
N ASN A 134 11.81 5.84 2.08
CA ASN A 134 12.79 6.86 2.42
C ASN A 134 12.09 8.17 2.84
N ALA A 135 12.20 8.58 4.10
CA ALA A 135 11.61 9.84 4.58
C ALA A 135 12.38 11.10 4.12
N GLY A 136 13.53 10.95 3.47
CA GLY A 136 14.33 12.06 2.97
C GLY A 136 13.69 12.82 1.80
N VAL A 137 13.97 14.13 1.72
CA VAL A 137 13.64 14.95 0.55
C VAL A 137 14.38 14.38 -0.67
N PRO A 138 13.73 14.22 -1.83
CA PRO A 138 14.40 13.70 -3.01
C PRO A 138 15.56 14.62 -3.40
N ALA A 139 16.78 14.07 -3.45
CA ALA A 139 17.89 14.74 -4.11
C ALA A 139 17.53 15.00 -5.57
N ILE A 140 17.63 16.27 -6.00
CA ILE A 140 17.45 16.66 -7.40
C ILE A 140 18.65 16.14 -8.20
N LEU A 141 18.60 14.87 -8.59
CA LEU A 141 19.59 14.32 -9.51
C LEU A 141 19.14 14.57 -10.93
N GLN A 142 20.00 15.13 -11.78
CA GLN A 142 19.67 15.31 -13.19
C GLN A 142 19.32 13.97 -13.86
N ARG A 143 18.30 14.00 -14.73
CA ARG A 143 17.91 12.87 -15.59
C ARG A 143 19.14 12.37 -16.31
N SER A 144 19.46 11.10 -16.10
CA SER A 144 20.60 10.48 -16.73
C SER A 144 20.35 10.26 -18.21
N THR A 145 21.29 10.67 -19.04
CA THR A 145 21.25 10.60 -20.51
C THR A 145 21.67 9.26 -21.09
N PHE A 146 21.96 8.24 -20.27
CA PHE A 146 22.41 6.95 -20.77
C PHE A 146 21.25 6.13 -21.36
N GLU A 147 21.18 6.13 -22.69
CA GLU A 147 20.24 5.30 -23.46
C GLU A 147 20.59 3.80 -23.30
N GLY A 148 19.57 2.95 -23.23
CA GLY A 148 19.71 1.49 -23.31
C GLY A 148 19.85 0.73 -21.99
N VAL A 149 20.08 1.40 -20.86
CA VAL A 149 20.15 0.71 -19.56
C VAL A 149 18.76 0.50 -18.97
N VAL A 150 18.46 -0.75 -18.60
CA VAL A 150 17.25 -1.17 -17.90
C VAL A 150 17.66 -1.71 -16.53
N PRO A 151 17.57 -0.93 -15.45
CA PRO A 151 18.10 -1.37 -14.15
C PRO A 151 17.33 -2.54 -13.54
N PHE A 152 16.03 -2.68 -13.83
CA PHE A 152 15.17 -3.68 -13.18
C PHE A 152 14.27 -4.43 -14.18
N PRO A 153 14.83 -5.17 -15.15
CA PRO A 153 14.05 -5.79 -16.23
C PRO A 153 13.03 -6.83 -15.74
N SER A 154 13.35 -7.51 -14.64
CA SER A 154 12.53 -8.60 -14.06
C SER A 154 11.59 -8.14 -12.95
N LEU A 155 11.42 -6.84 -12.74
CA LEU A 155 10.68 -6.31 -11.61
C LEU A 155 9.19 -6.65 -11.70
N GLN A 156 8.67 -7.33 -10.69
CA GLN A 156 7.26 -7.72 -10.58
C GLN A 156 6.52 -6.92 -9.51
N ARG A 157 7.23 -6.50 -8.46
CA ARG A 157 6.67 -5.79 -7.31
C ARG A 157 7.50 -4.55 -7.03
N LEU A 158 6.86 -3.39 -7.06
CA LEU A 158 7.47 -2.11 -6.71
C LEU A 158 6.65 -1.45 -5.61
N ALA A 159 7.28 -1.16 -4.48
CA ALA A 159 6.69 -0.39 -3.40
C ALA A 159 7.55 0.84 -3.12
N ILE A 160 6.97 2.03 -3.25
CA ILE A 160 7.58 3.33 -2.98
C ILE A 160 6.65 4.00 -1.97
N LEU A 161 6.96 3.82 -0.68
CA LEU A 161 6.07 4.18 0.42
C LEU A 161 6.21 5.65 0.88
N SER A 162 7.07 6.40 0.20
CA SER A 162 7.42 7.79 0.47
C SER A 162 7.70 8.51 -0.86
N HIS A 163 8.39 9.65 -0.85
CA HIS A 163 8.79 10.36 -2.06
C HIS A 163 9.50 9.46 -3.07
N TYR A 164 9.08 9.58 -4.33
CA TYR A 164 9.76 8.94 -5.43
C TYR A 164 11.18 9.50 -5.55
N PRO A 165 12.23 8.67 -5.48
CA PRO A 165 13.58 9.17 -5.23
C PRO A 165 14.34 9.65 -6.48
N TYR A 166 13.74 9.61 -7.67
CA TYR A 166 14.40 10.02 -8.92
C TYR A 166 13.61 11.13 -9.61
N VAL A 167 14.28 11.96 -10.42
CA VAL A 167 13.59 12.97 -11.25
C VAL A 167 13.03 12.40 -12.56
N ASP A 168 13.22 11.10 -12.79
CA ASP A 168 12.89 10.39 -14.02
C ASP A 168 12.27 9.02 -13.77
N ASP A 169 11.82 8.38 -14.84
CA ASP A 169 11.08 7.11 -14.84
C ASP A 169 11.95 5.87 -14.64
N VAL A 170 13.18 6.00 -14.13
CA VAL A 170 14.18 4.92 -14.13
C VAL A 170 13.71 3.62 -13.45
N LEU A 171 12.85 3.70 -12.44
CA LEU A 171 12.29 2.53 -11.75
C LEU A 171 11.25 1.76 -12.60
N PHE A 172 10.72 2.37 -13.65
CA PHE A 172 9.70 1.79 -14.54
C PHE A 172 10.25 1.43 -15.93
N ARG A 173 11.49 1.83 -16.24
CA ARG A 173 12.11 1.50 -17.53
C ARG A 173 12.28 -0.01 -17.64
N GLY A 174 11.76 -0.56 -18.75
CA GLY A 174 11.93 -1.96 -19.15
C GLY A 174 11.20 -3.03 -18.33
N ASN A 175 10.38 -2.68 -17.33
CA ASN A 175 9.57 -3.63 -16.57
C ASN A 175 8.06 -3.57 -16.87
N ARG A 176 7.68 -2.87 -17.93
CA ARG A 176 6.30 -2.78 -18.43
C ARG A 176 5.61 -4.15 -18.57
N ALA A 177 6.32 -5.15 -19.08
CA ALA A 177 5.79 -6.49 -19.32
C ALA A 177 5.86 -7.44 -18.09
N THR A 178 6.45 -6.98 -16.98
CA THR A 178 6.74 -7.80 -15.80
C THR A 178 6.09 -7.28 -14.52
N LEU A 179 5.83 -5.98 -14.40
CA LEU A 179 5.25 -5.38 -13.20
C LEU A 179 3.82 -5.88 -12.96
N GLU A 180 3.59 -6.49 -11.79
CA GLU A 180 2.31 -7.05 -11.36
C GLU A 180 1.68 -6.27 -10.20
N ILE A 181 2.52 -5.72 -9.32
CA ILE A 181 2.09 -5.03 -8.10
C ILE A 181 2.84 -3.72 -7.99
N LEU A 182 2.09 -2.63 -7.90
CA LEU A 182 2.60 -1.29 -7.63
C LEU A 182 2.00 -0.79 -6.32
N ASN A 183 2.83 -0.30 -5.41
CA ASN A 183 2.44 0.54 -4.29
C ASN A 183 3.26 1.82 -4.37
N ILE A 184 2.61 2.98 -4.50
CA ILE A 184 3.30 4.25 -4.73
C ILE A 184 2.63 5.38 -3.96
N ALA A 185 3.43 6.14 -3.22
CA ALA A 185 3.01 7.43 -2.71
C ALA A 185 3.08 8.47 -3.85
N LEU A 186 1.96 9.14 -4.11
CA LEU A 186 1.78 10.10 -5.19
C LEU A 186 1.87 11.52 -4.63
N TYR A 187 3.05 12.10 -4.77
CA TYR A 187 3.32 13.53 -4.57
C TYR A 187 3.14 14.30 -5.88
N PRO A 188 2.87 15.63 -5.85
CA PRO A 188 2.72 16.45 -7.05
C PRO A 188 3.85 16.26 -8.06
N GLU A 189 5.10 16.26 -7.59
CA GLU A 189 6.31 16.11 -8.41
C GLU A 189 6.41 14.71 -9.01
N THR A 190 5.99 13.69 -8.25
CA THR A 190 5.96 12.29 -8.71
C THR A 190 4.95 12.14 -9.83
N VAL A 191 3.73 12.68 -9.66
CA VAL A 191 2.69 12.64 -10.69
C VAL A 191 3.13 13.41 -11.94
N ALA A 192 3.70 14.60 -11.79
CA ALA A 192 4.21 15.39 -12.89
C ALA A 192 5.32 14.66 -13.67
N MET A 193 6.24 14.02 -12.95
CA MET A 193 7.32 13.21 -13.54
C MET A 193 6.76 12.01 -14.31
N LEU A 194 5.87 11.23 -13.71
CA LEU A 194 5.31 10.03 -14.34
C LEU A 194 4.50 10.38 -15.60
N ARG A 195 3.77 11.51 -15.59
CA ARG A 195 3.08 12.05 -16.77
C ARG A 195 4.06 12.50 -17.83
N LYS A 196 5.10 13.25 -17.45
CA LYS A 196 6.12 13.77 -18.38
C LYS A 196 6.81 12.66 -19.19
N TYR A 197 6.97 11.47 -18.60
CA TYR A 197 7.63 10.33 -19.25
C TYR A 197 6.67 9.25 -19.74
N ASP A 198 5.37 9.52 -19.77
CA ASP A 198 4.33 8.58 -20.24
C ASP A 198 4.51 7.17 -19.66
N VAL A 199 4.83 7.10 -18.36
CA VAL A 199 5.07 5.81 -17.68
C VAL A 199 3.81 4.96 -17.75
N PHE A 200 2.67 5.58 -17.47
CA PHE A 200 1.38 4.93 -17.43
C PHE A 200 0.52 5.39 -18.61
N THR A 201 0.24 4.43 -19.48
CA THR A 201 -0.80 4.52 -20.51
C THR A 201 -1.73 3.32 -20.32
N PRO A 202 -2.96 3.34 -20.87
CA PRO A 202 -3.94 2.27 -20.63
C PRO A 202 -3.45 0.85 -20.92
N THR A 203 -2.41 0.69 -21.75
CA THR A 203 -1.84 -0.60 -22.15
C THR A 203 -0.36 -0.76 -21.76
N SER A 204 0.25 0.18 -21.03
CA SER A 204 1.69 0.13 -20.79
C SER A 204 2.11 -1.00 -19.83
N HIS A 205 1.25 -1.44 -18.93
CA HIS A 205 1.56 -2.49 -17.94
C HIS A 205 0.51 -3.61 -17.94
N PRO A 206 0.51 -4.52 -18.94
CA PRO A 206 -0.55 -5.52 -19.13
C PRO A 206 -0.65 -6.56 -18.01
N LYS A 207 0.37 -6.71 -17.16
CA LYS A 207 0.36 -7.64 -16.01
C LYS A 207 0.02 -6.96 -14.68
N LEU A 208 -0.10 -5.64 -14.65
CA LEU A 208 -0.39 -4.91 -13.43
C LEU A 208 -1.80 -5.27 -12.95
N ARG A 209 -1.85 -5.99 -11.82
CA ARG A 209 -3.08 -6.53 -11.25
C ARG A 209 -3.45 -5.88 -9.91
N VAL A 210 -2.46 -5.31 -9.22
CA VAL A 210 -2.68 -4.59 -7.97
C VAL A 210 -1.97 -3.25 -8.05
N CYS A 211 -2.73 -2.16 -7.93
CA CYS A 211 -2.19 -0.81 -7.82
C CYS A 211 -2.65 -0.19 -6.52
N THR A 212 -1.70 0.21 -5.68
CA THR A 212 -1.93 0.92 -4.43
C THR A 212 -1.35 2.32 -4.55
N CYS A 213 -2.19 3.34 -4.41
CA CYS A 213 -1.80 4.74 -4.54
C CYS A 213 -2.08 5.47 -3.24
N SER A 214 -1.07 6.06 -2.60
CA SER A 214 -1.23 6.85 -1.38
C SER A 214 -1.01 8.33 -1.68
N PHE A 215 -1.98 9.20 -1.43
CA PHE A 215 -1.81 10.64 -1.64
C PHE A 215 -1.24 11.30 -0.40
N MET A 216 -0.09 11.97 -0.54
CA MET A 216 0.65 12.59 0.55
C MET A 216 0.80 14.09 0.26
N GLU A 217 -0.28 14.86 0.37
CA GLU A 217 -0.23 16.33 0.27
C GLU A 217 -1.04 16.91 1.44
N ASP A 218 -0.40 17.73 2.27
CA ASP A 218 -1.08 18.43 3.35
C ASP A 218 -1.39 19.86 2.88
N GLY A 219 -2.66 20.26 2.90
CA GLY A 219 -3.09 21.66 2.79
C GLY A 219 -4.18 21.96 1.75
N PRO A 220 -4.70 23.21 1.73
CA PRO A 220 -5.92 23.58 1.00
C PRO A 220 -5.85 23.45 -0.53
N SER A 221 -4.64 23.40 -1.11
CA SER A 221 -4.43 23.14 -2.54
C SER A 221 -4.75 21.69 -2.93
N ALA A 222 -4.76 20.79 -1.95
CA ALA A 222 -4.96 19.36 -2.17
C ALA A 222 -6.36 19.04 -2.70
N PHE A 223 -7.38 19.85 -2.40
CA PHE A 223 -8.75 19.67 -2.90
C PHE A 223 -8.84 19.59 -4.43
N ASN A 224 -8.32 20.61 -5.14
CA ASN A 224 -8.35 20.64 -6.60
C ASN A 224 -7.43 19.58 -7.20
N ALA A 225 -6.35 19.23 -6.49
CA ALA A 225 -5.40 18.22 -6.90
C ALA A 225 -5.97 16.79 -6.74
N ALA A 226 -6.81 16.55 -5.74
CA ALA A 226 -7.38 15.25 -5.39
C ALA A 226 -8.08 14.56 -6.58
N SER A 227 -8.91 15.30 -7.32
CA SER A 227 -9.57 14.79 -8.52
C SER A 227 -8.58 14.48 -9.65
N SER A 228 -7.55 15.31 -9.82
CA SER A 228 -6.48 15.09 -10.81
C SER A 228 -5.61 13.89 -10.47
N TYR A 229 -5.32 13.69 -9.19
CA TYR A 229 -4.53 12.57 -8.70
C TYR A 229 -5.32 11.27 -8.71
N LEU A 230 -6.62 11.30 -8.39
CA LEU A 230 -7.48 10.14 -8.55
C LEU A 230 -7.58 9.75 -10.03
N LYS A 231 -7.81 10.69 -10.95
CA LYS A 231 -7.73 10.43 -12.41
C LYS A 231 -6.42 9.77 -12.79
N PHE A 232 -5.32 10.29 -12.27
CA PHE A 232 -4.01 9.72 -12.54
C PHE A 232 -3.88 8.29 -11.99
N ALA A 233 -4.22 8.04 -10.72
CA ALA A 233 -4.18 6.73 -10.10
C ALA A 233 -5.03 5.70 -10.88
N LEU A 234 -6.22 6.11 -11.32
CA LEU A 234 -7.12 5.30 -12.15
C LEU A 234 -6.51 4.99 -13.53
N SER A 235 -5.78 5.94 -14.11
CA SER A 235 -5.09 5.75 -15.40
C SER A 235 -3.92 4.76 -15.35
N ILE A 236 -3.35 4.50 -14.15
CA ILE A 236 -2.21 3.59 -13.99
C ILE A 236 -2.58 2.16 -14.38
N ALA A 237 -3.79 1.72 -14.01
CA ALA A 237 -4.18 0.33 -14.11
C ALA A 237 -5.70 0.18 -14.34
N PRO A 238 -6.21 0.48 -15.54
CA PRO A 238 -7.65 0.49 -15.81
C PRO A 238 -8.35 -0.86 -15.63
N ALA A 239 -7.59 -1.96 -15.61
CA ALA A 239 -8.09 -3.33 -15.43
C ALA A 239 -7.62 -4.03 -14.13
N ALA A 240 -6.91 -3.31 -13.24
CA ALA A 240 -6.36 -3.89 -12.02
C ALA A 240 -7.31 -3.74 -10.82
N SER A 241 -7.10 -4.56 -9.78
CA SER A 241 -7.59 -4.27 -8.44
C SER A 241 -6.87 -3.01 -7.92
N MET A 242 -7.62 -1.95 -7.64
CA MET A 242 -7.06 -0.65 -7.31
C MET A 242 -7.38 -0.25 -5.87
N ARG A 243 -6.35 -0.11 -5.05
CA ARG A 243 -6.49 0.43 -3.70
C ARG A 243 -6.00 1.86 -3.70
N VAL A 244 -6.89 2.81 -3.44
CA VAL A 244 -6.52 4.22 -3.33
C VAL A 244 -6.58 4.57 -1.86
N PHE A 245 -5.47 5.03 -1.30
CA PHE A 245 -5.39 5.54 0.06
C PHE A 245 -5.35 7.06 -0.04
N PRO A 246 -6.51 7.74 0.00
CA PRO A 246 -6.50 9.18 0.09
C PRO A 246 -5.99 9.56 1.47
N GLY A 247 -4.76 10.08 1.54
CA GLY A 247 -4.24 10.72 2.77
C GLY A 247 -4.89 12.06 3.08
N LEU A 248 -5.99 12.41 2.40
CA LEU A 248 -6.62 13.72 2.50
C LEU A 248 -7.84 13.67 3.41
N SER A 249 -7.76 14.33 4.57
CA SER A 249 -8.92 14.68 5.39
C SER A 249 -9.99 15.43 4.60
N GLU A 250 -9.59 16.11 3.51
CA GLU A 250 -10.45 16.92 2.64
C GLU A 250 -11.32 16.08 1.68
N PHE A 251 -10.97 14.81 1.43
CA PHE A 251 -11.80 13.90 0.64
C PHE A 251 -13.14 13.58 1.32
N ARG A 252 -13.24 13.85 2.63
CA ARG A 252 -14.44 13.59 3.45
C ARG A 252 -15.68 14.32 2.93
N GLU A 253 -15.52 15.51 2.35
CA GLU A 253 -16.68 16.35 1.99
C GLU A 253 -17.06 16.26 0.50
N THR A 254 -16.15 15.84 -0.39
CA THR A 254 -16.30 16.05 -1.85
C THR A 254 -15.97 14.85 -2.71
N VAL A 255 -16.51 13.70 -2.33
CA VAL A 255 -16.47 12.49 -3.17
C VAL A 255 -17.20 12.69 -4.52
N GLN A 256 -18.15 13.63 -4.64
CA GLN A 256 -19.03 13.70 -5.82
C GLN A 256 -18.31 13.95 -7.16
N PRO A 257 -17.38 14.93 -7.29
CA PRO A 257 -16.61 15.09 -8.52
C PRO A 257 -15.66 13.91 -8.77
N ALA A 258 -15.18 13.25 -7.71
CA ALA A 258 -14.40 12.03 -7.81
C ALA A 258 -15.22 10.84 -8.35
N LEU A 259 -16.51 10.76 -8.02
CA LEU A 259 -17.40 9.68 -8.47
C LEU A 259 -17.68 9.73 -9.98
N SER A 260 -17.89 10.91 -10.56
CA SER A 260 -18.14 11.01 -12.01
C SER A 260 -16.94 10.56 -12.84
N ILE A 261 -15.72 10.70 -12.29
CA ILE A 261 -14.50 10.21 -12.92
C ILE A 261 -14.48 8.68 -12.98
N LEU A 262 -15.07 8.00 -12.00
CA LEU A 262 -15.03 6.54 -11.89
C LEU A 262 -15.89 5.84 -12.95
N GLU A 263 -16.84 6.55 -13.58
CA GLU A 263 -17.70 6.00 -14.63
C GLU A 263 -16.89 5.50 -15.84
N ASP A 264 -15.72 6.09 -16.11
CA ASP A 264 -14.83 5.69 -17.20
C ASP A 264 -14.00 4.43 -16.88
N TYR A 265 -13.96 3.99 -15.61
CA TYR A 265 -13.04 2.94 -15.12
C TYR A 265 -13.77 1.66 -14.71
N THR A 266 -14.42 1.05 -15.69
CA THR A 266 -15.29 -0.13 -15.50
C THR A 266 -14.57 -1.43 -15.11
N GLY A 267 -13.23 -1.44 -15.06
CA GLY A 267 -12.41 -2.62 -14.74
C GLY A 267 -12.08 -2.81 -13.26
N ILE A 268 -12.44 -1.87 -12.39
CA ILE A 268 -12.08 -1.89 -10.97
C ILE A 268 -12.90 -2.95 -10.22
N GLN A 269 -12.22 -3.96 -9.67
CA GLN A 269 -12.83 -5.02 -8.86
C GLN A 269 -12.84 -4.69 -7.36
N VAL A 270 -11.72 -4.16 -6.87
CA VAL A 270 -11.60 -3.72 -5.47
C VAL A 270 -11.34 -2.25 -5.51
N LEU A 271 -12.14 -1.47 -4.79
CA LEU A 271 -11.94 -0.04 -4.58
C LEU A 271 -11.77 0.22 -3.09
N SER A 272 -10.55 0.58 -2.71
CA SER A 272 -10.27 1.06 -1.36
C SER A 272 -10.24 2.58 -1.36
N LEU A 273 -10.88 3.19 -0.37
CA LEU A 273 -11.00 4.61 -0.07
C LEU A 273 -11.07 4.78 1.48
N PRO A 274 -10.07 4.32 2.24
CA PRO A 274 -10.06 4.45 3.69
C PRO A 274 -10.20 5.91 4.08
N HIS A 275 -10.82 6.15 5.24
CA HIS A 275 -11.10 7.48 5.79
C HIS A 275 -12.09 8.35 4.99
N VAL A 276 -12.69 7.82 3.93
CA VAL A 276 -13.77 8.48 3.19
C VAL A 276 -15.13 8.04 3.74
N HIS A 277 -15.91 8.97 4.26
CA HIS A 277 -17.31 8.73 4.62
C HIS A 277 -18.17 8.69 3.36
N LEU A 278 -18.75 7.54 3.07
CA LEU A 278 -19.76 7.42 2.02
C LEU A 278 -21.15 7.35 2.64
N SER A 279 -22.07 8.15 2.11
CA SER A 279 -23.47 7.88 2.35
C SER A 279 -23.89 6.64 1.57
N LEU A 280 -24.94 5.94 2.03
CA LEU A 280 -25.55 4.83 1.29
C LEU A 280 -25.80 5.20 -0.18
N TRP A 281 -26.38 6.38 -0.42
CA TRP A 281 -26.70 6.84 -1.78
C TRP A 281 -25.47 7.03 -2.66
N LYS A 282 -24.38 7.57 -2.11
CA LYS A 282 -23.11 7.70 -2.84
C LYS A 282 -22.52 6.33 -3.15
N ALA A 283 -22.59 5.38 -2.20
CA ALA A 283 -22.16 4.01 -2.43
C ALA A 283 -23.00 3.31 -3.53
N ILE A 284 -24.32 3.52 -3.54
CA ILE A 284 -25.21 3.01 -4.60
C ILE A 284 -24.82 3.55 -5.98
N VAL A 285 -24.58 4.87 -6.09
CA VAL A 285 -24.14 5.49 -7.36
C VAL A 285 -22.80 4.90 -7.79
N LEU A 286 -21.86 4.76 -6.87
CA LEU A 286 -20.54 4.18 -7.10
C LEU A 286 -20.61 2.71 -7.59
N ILE A 287 -21.40 1.87 -6.93
CA ILE A 287 -21.58 0.46 -7.29
C ILE A 287 -22.24 0.34 -8.67
N LYS A 288 -23.15 1.25 -9.03
CA LYS A 288 -23.75 1.30 -10.38
C LYS A 288 -22.74 1.73 -11.44
N ALA A 289 -21.86 2.68 -11.13
CA ALA A 289 -20.81 3.15 -12.03
C ALA A 289 -19.71 2.11 -12.27
N LEU A 290 -19.46 1.22 -11.29
CA LEU A 290 -18.40 0.21 -11.35
C LEU A 290 -18.99 -1.21 -11.45
N PRO A 291 -19.38 -1.68 -12.65
CA PRO A 291 -20.16 -2.91 -12.81
C PRO A 291 -19.43 -4.19 -12.39
N VAL A 292 -18.09 -4.16 -12.32
CA VAL A 292 -17.26 -5.30 -11.90
C VAL A 292 -16.77 -5.19 -10.46
N LEU A 293 -17.15 -4.14 -9.74
CA LEU A 293 -16.77 -3.94 -8.35
C LEU A 293 -17.30 -5.09 -7.50
N SER A 294 -16.39 -5.79 -6.82
CA SER A 294 -16.67 -6.84 -5.85
C SER A 294 -16.53 -6.36 -4.41
N ASP A 295 -15.56 -5.48 -4.14
CA ASP A 295 -15.20 -5.08 -2.79
C ASP A 295 -15.02 -3.57 -2.70
N LEU A 296 -15.71 -2.94 -1.75
CA LEU A 296 -15.58 -1.53 -1.42
C LEU A 296 -14.99 -1.40 -0.01
N HIS A 297 -13.94 -0.61 0.17
CA HIS A 297 -13.36 -0.36 1.49
C HIS A 297 -13.42 1.13 1.79
N THR A 298 -14.17 1.55 2.79
CA THR A 298 -14.34 2.97 3.14
C THR A 298 -14.25 3.19 4.65
N TRP A 299 -14.47 4.42 5.11
CA TRP A 299 -14.88 4.63 6.50
C TRP A 299 -16.33 4.15 6.71
N ALA A 300 -16.73 3.97 7.97
CA ALA A 300 -18.08 3.65 8.39
C ALA A 300 -19.11 4.50 7.61
N PRO A 301 -20.06 3.84 6.90
CA PRO A 301 -21.02 4.55 6.10
C PRO A 301 -22.06 5.24 6.96
N ILE A 302 -22.67 6.27 6.39
CA ILE A 302 -23.81 6.96 6.97
C ILE A 302 -25.03 6.75 6.07
N LEU A 303 -26.23 6.74 6.62
CA LEU A 303 -27.43 6.63 5.77
C LEU A 303 -27.54 7.83 4.81
N GLY A 304 -27.15 9.01 5.29
CA GLY A 304 -27.31 10.29 4.60
C GLY A 304 -28.77 10.75 4.57
N ALA A 305 -29.03 11.91 3.97
CA ALA A 305 -30.39 12.41 3.82
C ALA A 305 -31.20 11.50 2.88
N ILE A 306 -32.43 11.15 3.30
CA ILE A 306 -33.34 10.33 2.49
C ILE A 306 -33.77 11.16 1.26
N PRO A 307 -33.58 10.66 0.03
CA PRO A 307 -34.02 11.34 -1.17
C PRO A 307 -35.52 11.62 -1.10
N GLN A 308 -35.93 12.85 -1.41
CA GLN A 308 -37.34 13.25 -1.60
C GLN A 308 -38.22 13.28 -0.33
N GLY A 309 -37.66 13.32 0.88
CA GLY A 309 -38.46 13.50 2.11
C GLY A 309 -39.37 12.32 2.46
N GLY A 310 -39.04 11.13 1.96
CA GLY A 310 -39.76 9.89 2.30
C GLY A 310 -39.61 9.51 3.78
N SER A 311 -40.57 8.74 4.29
CA SER A 311 -40.48 8.12 5.62
C SER A 311 -39.44 7.00 5.62
N GLU A 312 -38.67 6.87 6.71
CA GLU A 312 -37.74 5.76 6.95
C GLU A 312 -38.41 4.38 6.75
N ALA A 313 -39.68 4.25 7.11
CA ALA A 313 -40.42 2.99 7.00
C ALA A 313 -40.61 2.51 5.54
N GLY A 314 -40.62 3.42 4.56
CA GLY A 314 -40.75 3.09 3.14
C GLY A 314 -39.42 2.81 2.44
N LEU A 315 -38.31 2.99 3.16
CA LEU A 315 -36.97 2.98 2.57
C LEU A 315 -36.55 1.63 1.98
N PRO A 316 -36.79 0.48 2.64
CA PRO A 316 -36.44 -0.83 2.08
C PRO A 316 -37.12 -1.11 0.73
N GLU A 317 -38.40 -0.78 0.62
CA GLU A 317 -39.17 -0.97 -0.61
C GLU A 317 -38.68 -0.03 -1.72
N HIS A 318 -38.45 1.23 -1.40
CA HIS A 318 -37.90 2.20 -2.35
C HIS A 318 -36.53 1.77 -2.89
N VAL A 319 -35.62 1.33 -2.03
CA VAL A 319 -34.29 0.85 -2.44
C VAL A 319 -34.41 -0.38 -3.34
N ARG A 320 -35.26 -1.34 -2.95
CA ARG A 320 -35.52 -2.55 -3.73
C ARG A 320 -36.10 -2.24 -5.12
N SER A 321 -37.14 -1.40 -5.20
CA SER A 321 -37.84 -1.09 -6.45
C SER A 321 -36.99 -0.26 -7.42
N THR A 322 -36.12 0.61 -6.90
CA THR A 322 -35.40 1.62 -7.70
C THR A 322 -33.97 1.17 -8.05
N HIS A 323 -33.35 0.32 -7.23
CA HIS A 323 -31.95 -0.05 -7.39
C HIS A 323 -31.72 -1.54 -7.59
N SER A 324 -32.66 -2.42 -7.28
CA SER A 324 -32.49 -3.86 -7.47
C SER A 324 -32.89 -4.32 -8.89
N PRO A 325 -32.12 -5.23 -9.53
CA PRO A 325 -30.80 -5.72 -9.13
C PRO A 325 -29.69 -4.78 -9.63
N MET A 326 -28.80 -4.34 -8.74
CA MET A 326 -27.55 -3.66 -9.09
C MET A 326 -26.33 -4.44 -8.61
N GLY A 327 -25.13 -4.05 -9.06
CA GLY A 327 -23.87 -4.56 -8.53
C GLY A 327 -23.80 -6.09 -8.53
N LYS A 328 -24.06 -6.74 -9.67
CA LYS A 328 -24.08 -8.22 -9.74
C LYS A 328 -22.78 -8.88 -9.28
N ARG A 329 -21.67 -8.16 -9.26
CA ARG A 329 -20.39 -8.66 -8.73
C ARG A 329 -20.08 -8.16 -7.33
N PHE A 330 -20.85 -7.23 -6.79
CA PHE A 330 -20.60 -6.61 -5.50
C PHE A 330 -20.93 -7.58 -4.37
N ARG A 331 -19.91 -7.92 -3.58
CA ARG A 331 -19.96 -8.96 -2.55
C ARG A 331 -19.76 -8.41 -1.15
N CYS A 332 -18.85 -7.45 -1.00
CA CYS A 332 -18.41 -7.00 0.31
C CYS A 332 -18.28 -5.48 0.40
N TRP A 333 -18.69 -4.95 1.55
CA TRP A 333 -18.31 -3.62 2.01
C TRP A 333 -17.49 -3.75 3.29
N HIS A 334 -16.20 -3.45 3.19
CA HIS A 334 -15.29 -3.27 4.30
C HIS A 334 -15.39 -1.85 4.83
N PHE A 335 -15.56 -1.67 6.13
CA PHE A 335 -15.53 -0.33 6.71
C PHE A 335 -14.72 -0.24 7.99
N GLU A 336 -13.99 0.85 8.10
CA GLU A 336 -13.28 1.25 9.31
C GLU A 336 -14.23 2.01 10.23
N CYS A 337 -14.39 1.54 11.46
CA CYS A 337 -15.18 2.18 12.49
C CYS A 337 -14.24 2.48 13.66
N THR A 338 -14.11 3.74 14.07
CA THR A 338 -13.31 4.08 15.26
C THR A 338 -14.16 4.47 16.47
N GLN A 339 -15.48 4.63 16.27
CA GLN A 339 -16.43 5.06 17.28
C GLN A 339 -17.74 4.29 17.14
N LEU A 340 -18.32 3.86 18.26
CA LEU A 340 -19.52 3.03 18.34
C LEU A 340 -20.82 3.78 17.99
N ASP A 341 -20.74 5.08 17.76
CA ASP A 341 -21.88 5.99 17.99
C ASP A 341 -23.03 5.82 16.99
N ASP A 342 -22.85 5.11 15.87
CA ASP A 342 -23.93 4.85 14.89
C ASP A 342 -23.87 3.45 14.23
N LEU A 343 -23.63 2.39 15.02
CA LEU A 343 -23.70 1.02 14.49
C LEU A 343 -25.08 0.68 13.92
N GLY A 344 -26.16 1.24 14.47
CA GLY A 344 -27.52 1.07 13.96
C GLY A 344 -27.69 1.64 12.55
N GLY A 345 -27.20 2.85 12.29
CA GLY A 345 -27.20 3.46 10.95
C GLY A 345 -26.37 2.66 9.95
N VAL A 346 -25.20 2.17 10.36
CA VAL A 346 -24.36 1.29 9.53
C VAL A 346 -25.07 -0.01 9.21
N ALA A 347 -25.67 -0.67 10.20
CA ALA A 347 -26.44 -1.90 10.03
C ALA A 347 -27.58 -1.72 9.02
N ARG A 348 -28.36 -0.63 9.14
CA ARG A 348 -29.39 -0.26 8.16
C ARG A 348 -28.84 -0.10 6.74
N CYS A 349 -27.69 0.56 6.58
CA CYS A 349 -27.05 0.71 5.26
C CYS A 349 -26.75 -0.65 4.62
N MET A 350 -26.20 -1.59 5.40
CA MET A 350 -25.86 -2.93 4.91
C MET A 350 -27.10 -3.74 4.54
N LEU A 351 -28.17 -3.66 5.33
CA LEU A 351 -29.44 -4.31 5.01
C LEU A 351 -30.03 -3.76 3.71
N LEU A 352 -30.06 -2.45 3.53
CA LEU A 352 -30.58 -1.80 2.32
C LEU A 352 -29.75 -2.19 1.08
N LEU A 353 -28.42 -2.25 1.21
CA LEU A 353 -27.57 -2.76 0.14
C LEU A 353 -27.82 -4.23 -0.17
N ALA A 354 -28.04 -5.08 0.83
CA ALA A 354 -28.38 -6.47 0.62
C ALA A 354 -29.67 -6.66 -0.18
N LEU A 355 -30.61 -5.70 -0.13
CA LEU A 355 -31.81 -5.70 -0.97
C LEU A 355 -31.51 -5.28 -2.42
N ALA A 356 -30.65 -4.29 -2.61
CA ALA A 356 -30.28 -3.77 -3.93
C ALA A 356 -29.30 -4.68 -4.69
N CYS A 357 -28.35 -5.30 -3.99
CA CYS A 357 -27.30 -6.16 -4.53
C CYS A 357 -27.60 -7.64 -4.28
N PRO A 358 -27.81 -8.47 -5.31
CA PRO A 358 -28.18 -9.88 -5.15
C PRO A 358 -27.05 -10.76 -4.57
N ASN A 359 -25.79 -10.38 -4.80
CA ASN A 359 -24.62 -11.13 -4.38
C ASN A 359 -23.86 -10.47 -3.22
N PHE A 360 -24.48 -9.48 -2.56
CA PHE A 360 -23.90 -8.88 -1.37
C PHE A 360 -24.01 -9.88 -0.22
N ASP A 361 -22.85 -10.45 0.13
CA ASP A 361 -22.74 -11.62 1.00
C ASP A 361 -22.45 -11.21 2.45
N TYR A 362 -21.59 -10.20 2.65
CA TYR A 362 -21.17 -9.80 3.98
C TYR A 362 -20.71 -8.33 4.10
N ALA A 363 -20.80 -7.82 5.31
CA ALA A 363 -20.17 -6.59 5.75
C ALA A 363 -18.93 -6.94 6.59
N ALA A 364 -17.77 -6.41 6.22
CA ALA A 364 -16.53 -6.65 6.95
C ALA A 364 -16.28 -5.52 7.95
N VAL A 365 -16.25 -5.88 9.22
CA VAL A 365 -16.14 -4.98 10.38
C VAL A 365 -14.95 -5.40 11.21
N ASP A 366 -14.28 -4.46 11.87
CA ASP A 366 -13.23 -4.76 12.84
C ASP A 366 -13.75 -5.75 13.91
N LYS A 367 -12.84 -6.62 14.37
CA LYS A 367 -13.10 -7.69 15.33
C LYS A 367 -13.76 -7.15 16.60
N ASP A 368 -13.33 -5.98 17.06
CA ASP A 368 -13.83 -5.37 18.29
C ASP A 368 -15.29 -4.91 18.19
N TYR A 369 -15.78 -4.64 16.98
CA TYR A 369 -17.16 -4.16 16.73
C TYR A 369 -18.09 -5.23 16.17
N ARG A 370 -17.58 -6.42 15.88
CA ARG A 370 -18.33 -7.49 15.20
C ARG A 370 -19.60 -7.90 15.94
N MET A 371 -19.50 -8.20 17.24
CA MET A 371 -20.66 -8.67 18.02
C MET A 371 -21.72 -7.57 18.17
N PRO A 372 -21.37 -6.34 18.60
CA PRO A 372 -22.33 -5.22 18.62
C PRO A 372 -23.00 -4.96 17.26
N PHE A 373 -22.23 -5.00 16.17
CA PHE A 373 -22.77 -4.81 14.82
C PHE A 373 -23.76 -5.92 14.43
N MET A 374 -23.46 -7.17 14.77
CA MET A 374 -24.35 -8.31 14.52
C MET A 374 -25.64 -8.23 15.32
N ASP A 375 -25.57 -7.76 16.56
CA ASP A 375 -26.77 -7.52 17.38
C ASP A 375 -27.65 -6.45 16.76
N GLU A 376 -27.06 -5.38 16.22
CA GLU A 376 -27.84 -4.37 15.49
C GLU A 376 -28.45 -4.90 14.21
N ILE A 377 -27.73 -5.71 13.42
CA ILE A 377 -28.32 -6.36 12.24
C ILE A 377 -29.54 -7.22 12.63
N ARG A 378 -29.46 -7.98 13.73
CA ARG A 378 -30.59 -8.78 14.24
C ARG A 378 -31.78 -7.90 14.65
N GLN A 379 -31.51 -6.84 15.41
CA GLN A 379 -32.53 -5.90 15.85
C GLN A 379 -33.23 -5.24 14.66
N GLN A 380 -32.46 -4.77 13.68
CA GLN A 380 -32.98 -4.13 12.47
C GLN A 380 -33.77 -5.11 11.59
N ILE A 381 -33.36 -6.38 11.45
CA ILE A 381 -34.13 -7.40 10.71
C ILE A 381 -35.50 -7.67 11.35
N ALA A 382 -35.60 -7.57 12.68
CA ALA A 382 -36.85 -7.76 13.40
C ALA A 382 -37.86 -6.60 13.19
N GLU A 383 -37.42 -5.45 12.68
CA GLU A 383 -38.32 -4.34 12.36
C GLU A 383 -39.30 -4.74 11.24
N PRO A 384 -40.58 -4.31 11.29
CA PRO A 384 -41.62 -4.79 10.38
C PRO A 384 -41.28 -4.67 8.88
N TRP A 385 -40.57 -3.62 8.48
CA TRP A 385 -40.23 -3.34 7.09
C TRP A 385 -39.02 -4.14 6.58
N PHE A 386 -38.11 -4.60 7.44
CA PHE A 386 -37.02 -5.49 7.06
C PHE A 386 -37.40 -6.96 7.21
N ASN A 387 -38.31 -7.29 8.13
CA ASN A 387 -38.73 -8.67 8.40
C ASN A 387 -39.36 -9.33 7.15
N LEU A 388 -40.01 -8.54 6.29
CA LEU A 388 -40.50 -8.99 4.97
C LEU A 388 -39.40 -9.61 4.09
N TYR A 389 -38.15 -9.25 4.33
CA TYR A 389 -36.97 -9.70 3.60
C TYR A 389 -36.02 -10.56 4.45
N ALA A 390 -36.43 -10.94 5.66
CA ALA A 390 -35.58 -11.67 6.62
C ALA A 390 -34.87 -12.89 6.02
N PRO A 391 -35.49 -13.78 5.22
CA PRO A 391 -34.80 -14.94 4.65
C PRO A 391 -33.58 -14.57 3.79
N ARG A 392 -33.60 -13.40 3.15
CA ARG A 392 -32.46 -12.88 2.38
C ARG A 392 -31.45 -12.19 3.28
N LEU A 393 -31.93 -11.33 4.18
CA LEU A 393 -31.08 -10.49 5.03
C LEU A 393 -30.30 -11.27 6.08
N GLN A 394 -30.84 -12.41 6.56
CA GLN A 394 -30.16 -13.29 7.50
C GLN A 394 -28.81 -13.82 6.98
N ARG A 395 -28.55 -13.78 5.67
CA ARG A 395 -27.22 -14.10 5.11
C ARG A 395 -26.10 -13.24 5.68
N LEU A 396 -26.41 -11.98 6.00
CA LEU A 396 -25.47 -11.05 6.64
C LEU A 396 -25.14 -11.40 8.09
N LEU A 397 -25.81 -12.39 8.69
CA LEU A 397 -25.49 -12.89 10.03
C LEU A 397 -24.46 -14.02 10.02
N PHE A 398 -24.22 -14.62 8.85
CA PHE A 398 -23.28 -15.75 8.68
C PHE A 398 -21.91 -15.30 8.16
N THR A 399 -21.51 -14.07 8.44
CA THR A 399 -20.23 -13.55 7.95
C THR A 399 -19.10 -14.20 8.74
N ASP A 400 -18.54 -15.26 8.15
CA ASP A 400 -17.43 -16.03 8.69
C ASP A 400 -16.09 -15.30 8.51
N PHE A 401 -15.16 -15.68 9.38
CA PHE A 401 -13.80 -15.17 9.49
C PHE A 401 -13.07 -15.15 8.13
N ILE A 402 -12.62 -13.97 7.70
CA ILE A 402 -11.50 -13.86 6.76
C ILE A 402 -10.35 -13.25 7.56
N GLU A 403 -9.47 -14.11 8.06
CA GLU A 403 -8.15 -13.71 8.59
C GLU A 403 -7.23 -13.24 7.47
#